data_AF-A0A2G5D6P5-F1
#
_entry.id   AF-A0A2G5D6P5-F1
#
_cell.length_a   1.000
_cell.length_b   1.000
_cell.length_c   1.000
_cell.angle_alpha   90.00
_cell.angle_beta   90.00
_cell.angle_gamma   90.00
#
_symmetry.space_group_name_H-M   'P 1'
#
loop_
_entity.id
_entity.type
_entity.pdbx_description
1 polymer ?
#
loop_
_entity_poly.entity_id
_entity_poly.type
_entity_poly.pdbx_seq_one_letter_code
_entity_poly.pdbx_strand_id
1 'polypeptide(L)'
;MSLFETVDGKTTQAVDGDANGSCCNLCRCTRSIPPQCQCTDIKSSCDSSCSVCRCTRSILPQCSCMDIKDSCASPCLELGSERL
;
A
#
# COMPACT_ATOMS: atom_id res chain seq x y z
N MET A 1 35.49 -10.52 -6.29
CA MET A 1 34.82 -9.22 -6.43
C MET A 1 34.02 -9.30 -7.71
N SER A 2 32.70 -9.37 -7.64
CA SER A 2 31.85 -9.41 -8.84
C SER A 2 30.72 -8.42 -8.65
N LEU A 3 30.87 -7.33 -9.39
CA LEU A 3 29.90 -6.28 -9.58
C LEU A 3 28.94 -6.76 -10.68
N PHE A 4 27.68 -6.98 -10.34
CA PHE A 4 26.60 -7.06 -11.31
C PHE A 4 25.57 -6.02 -10.88
N GLU A 5 25.58 -4.86 -11.52
CA GLU A 5 24.55 -3.84 -11.38
C GLU A 5 23.37 -4.24 -12.27
N THR A 6 22.31 -4.81 -11.69
CA THR A 6 21.04 -5.00 -12.38
C THR A 6 20.22 -3.71 -12.29
N VAL A 7 20.44 -2.86 -13.29
CA VAL A 7 19.49 -1.85 -13.77
C VAL A 7 18.24 -2.59 -14.31
N ASP A 8 17.05 -2.14 -13.91
CA ASP A 8 15.72 -2.66 -14.30
C ASP A 8 15.23 -3.97 -13.66
N GLY A 9 15.25 -4.08 -12.33
CA GLY A 9 14.64 -5.19 -11.59
C GLY A 9 13.20 -4.90 -11.15
N LYS A 10 12.21 -5.32 -11.94
CA LYS A 10 10.83 -5.56 -11.47
C LYS A 10 10.86 -6.66 -10.42
N THR A 11 11.27 -6.31 -9.22
CA THR A 11 11.19 -7.19 -8.06
C THR A 11 9.75 -7.16 -7.60
N THR A 12 8.97 -8.12 -8.08
CA THR A 12 7.88 -8.68 -7.29
C THR A 12 8.53 -9.22 -6.02
N GLN A 13 8.66 -8.34 -5.02
CA GLN A 13 8.90 -8.77 -3.66
C GLN A 13 7.63 -9.53 -3.30
N ALA A 14 7.75 -10.85 -3.21
CA ALA A 14 6.96 -11.58 -2.24
C ALA A 14 7.33 -10.96 -0.89
N VAL A 15 6.68 -9.86 -0.54
CA VAL A 15 6.70 -9.37 0.83
C VAL A 15 6.09 -10.50 1.62
N ASP A 16 6.81 -10.91 2.65
CA ASP A 16 6.29 -11.75 3.71
C ASP A 16 4.91 -11.21 4.04
N GLY A 17 3.88 -11.96 3.64
CA GLY A 17 2.50 -11.55 3.78
C GLY A 17 2.23 -11.48 5.25
N ASP A 18 2.28 -10.28 5.82
CA ASP A 18 1.67 -10.01 7.10
C ASP A 18 0.22 -10.48 6.97
N ALA A 19 -0.06 -11.58 7.66
CA ALA A 19 -1.21 -12.45 7.45
C ALA A 19 -2.51 -11.82 7.99
N ASN A 20 -2.71 -10.54 7.70
CA ASN A 20 -3.85 -9.77 8.14
C ASN A 20 -4.21 -8.66 7.13
N GLY A 21 -4.74 -9.06 5.97
CA GLY A 21 -5.66 -8.25 5.13
C GLY A 21 -5.21 -6.89 4.57
N SER A 22 -4.05 -6.36 4.96
CA SER A 22 -3.67 -4.98 4.67
C SER A 22 -2.93 -4.88 3.34
N CYS A 23 -3.68 -4.75 2.25
CA CYS A 23 -3.15 -4.46 0.91
C CYS A 23 -3.36 -2.99 0.51
N CYS A 24 -2.46 -2.44 -0.30
CA CYS A 24 -2.51 -1.05 -0.76
C CYS A 24 -2.05 -0.88 -2.21
N ASN A 25 -2.94 -0.45 -3.12
CA ASN A 25 -2.57 -0.15 -4.51
C ASN A 25 -1.96 1.25 -4.65
N LEU A 26 -2.56 2.25 -3.99
CA LEU A 26 -2.14 3.64 -4.06
C LEU A 26 -1.36 4.01 -2.80
N CYS A 27 -0.05 3.80 -2.83
CA CYS A 27 0.83 4.20 -1.74
C CYS A 27 1.60 5.47 -2.10
N ARG A 28 1.65 6.43 -1.17
CA ARG A 28 2.35 7.70 -1.33
C ARG A 28 3.33 7.91 -0.19
N CYS A 29 4.61 8.07 -0.54
CA CYS A 29 5.68 8.32 0.43
C CYS A 29 6.23 9.74 0.31
N THR A 30 6.64 10.31 1.45
CA THR A 30 7.44 11.54 1.48
C THR A 30 8.90 11.24 1.14
N ARG A 31 9.62 12.25 0.65
CA ARG A 31 11.06 12.19 0.38
C ARG A 31 11.90 12.55 1.61
N SER A 32 11.50 12.09 2.80
CA SER A 32 12.22 12.29 4.06
C SER A 32 13.01 11.03 4.45
N ILE A 33 13.92 11.15 5.41
CA ILE A 33 14.64 10.00 6.00
C ILE A 33 14.34 10.03 7.51
N PRO A 34 13.56 9.06 8.05
CA PRO A 34 12.89 7.97 7.35
C PRO A 34 11.74 8.45 6.42
N PRO A 35 11.40 7.67 5.37
CA PRO A 35 10.27 7.98 4.51
C PRO A 35 8.96 7.76 5.26
N GLN A 36 8.01 8.68 5.10
CA GLN A 36 6.68 8.53 5.66
C GLN A 36 5.73 8.13 4.53
N CYS A 37 5.35 6.85 4.49
CA CYS A 37 4.46 6.26 3.51
C CYS A 37 3.04 6.14 4.05
N GLN A 38 2.06 6.49 3.22
CA GLN A 38 0.64 6.41 3.54
C GLN A 38 -0.13 5.76 2.40
N CYS A 39 -1.09 4.92 2.74
CA CYS A 39 -2.01 4.32 1.77
C CYS A 39 -3.18 5.25 1.48
N THR A 40 -3.27 5.76 0.26
CA THR A 40 -4.36 6.65 -0.18
C THR A 40 -5.43 5.90 -0.97
N ASP A 41 -5.48 4.58 -0.85
CA ASP A 41 -6.53 3.75 -1.44
C ASP A 41 -7.90 4.12 -0.85
N ILE A 42 -8.90 4.26 -1.72
CA ILE A 42 -10.26 4.61 -1.31
C ILE A 42 -11.10 3.35 -1.34
N LYS A 43 -11.57 2.96 -0.15
CA LYS A 43 -12.43 1.80 0.06
C LYS A 43 -13.73 2.24 0.73
N SER A 44 -14.72 1.35 0.76
CA SER A 44 -15.95 1.56 1.54
C SER A 44 -15.71 1.47 3.06
N SER A 45 -14.66 0.79 3.48
CA SER A 45 -14.26 0.63 4.88
C SER A 45 -12.74 0.53 5.02
N CYS A 46 -12.20 0.93 6.16
CA CYS A 46 -10.80 0.68 6.48
C CYS A 46 -10.60 -0.71 7.08
N ASP A 47 -9.38 -1.22 6.91
CA ASP A 47 -8.95 -2.45 7.57
C ASP A 47 -8.79 -2.25 9.08
N SER A 48 -8.97 -3.32 9.86
CA SER A 48 -8.76 -3.31 11.32
C SER A 48 -7.33 -2.92 11.72
N SER A 49 -6.37 -3.12 10.81
CA SER A 49 -4.96 -2.75 11.00
C SER A 49 -4.71 -1.25 10.83
N CYS A 50 -5.72 -0.48 10.40
CA CYS A 50 -5.61 0.96 10.23
C CYS A 50 -5.97 1.70 11.53
N SER A 51 -5.00 2.35 12.16
CA SER A 51 -5.24 3.11 13.41
C SER A 51 -6.11 4.33 13.19
N VAL A 52 -5.91 5.02 12.05
CA VAL A 52 -6.61 6.27 11.72
C VAL A 52 -7.36 6.10 10.42
N CYS A 53 -8.63 5.74 10.50
CA CYS A 53 -9.52 5.66 9.35
C CYS A 53 -10.26 6.98 9.13
N ARG A 54 -10.19 7.55 7.93
CA ARG A 54 -10.92 8.76 7.57
C ARG A 54 -11.93 8.46 6.47
N CYS A 55 -13.21 8.70 6.75
CA CYS A 55 -14.29 8.51 5.80
C CYS A 55 -15.02 9.82 5.48
N THR A 56 -15.50 9.95 4.25
CA THR A 56 -16.44 11.03 3.87
C THR A 56 -17.83 10.77 4.44
N ARG A 57 -18.53 11.82 4.89
CA ARG A 57 -19.92 11.73 5.36
C ARG A 57 -20.92 11.83 4.20
N SER A 58 -20.88 10.86 3.31
CA SER A 58 -21.72 10.79 2.11
C SER A 58 -22.53 9.48 2.10
N ILE A 59 -23.57 9.41 1.27
CA ILE A 59 -24.38 8.19 1.07
C ILE A 59 -23.49 7.01 0.64
N LEU A 60 -22.46 7.28 -0.18
CA LEU A 60 -21.37 6.36 -0.48
C LEU A 60 -20.11 6.82 0.25
N PRO A 61 -19.78 6.24 1.42
CA PRO A 61 -18.62 6.64 2.18
C PRO A 61 -17.34 6.21 1.44
N GLN A 62 -16.48 7.19 1.21
CA GLN A 62 -15.12 6.98 0.73
C GLN A 62 -14.20 7.04 1.94
N CYS A 63 -13.65 5.89 2.31
CA CYS A 63 -12.74 5.73 3.44
C CYS A 63 -11.31 5.54 2.94
N SER A 64 -10.37 6.21 3.58
CA SER A 64 -8.94 6.01 3.36
C SER A 64 -8.21 5.89 4.69
N CYS A 65 -7.12 5.12 4.68
CA CYS A 65 -6.30 4.94 5.86
C CYS A 65 -5.26 6.07 5.96
N MET A 66 -5.24 6.77 7.08
CA MET A 66 -4.28 7.85 7.33
C MET A 66 -3.04 7.39 8.13
N ASP A 67 -2.92 6.09 8.36
CA ASP A 67 -1.76 5.50 9.04
C ASP A 67 -0.47 5.78 8.24
N ILE A 68 0.60 6.14 8.94
CA ILE A 68 1.90 6.44 8.36
C ILE A 68 2.86 5.32 8.76
N LYS A 69 3.44 4.68 7.75
CA LYS A 69 4.42 3.60 7.90
C LYS A 69 5.70 3.95 7.16
N ASP A 70 6.80 3.32 7.54
CA ASP A 70 8.09 3.50 6.84
C ASP A 70 8.13 2.77 5.48
N SER A 71 7.16 1.89 5.22
CA SER A 71 7.06 1.09 4.00
C SER A 71 5.61 0.92 3.53
N CYS A 72 5.45 0.62 2.25
CA CYS A 72 4.15 0.30 1.65
C CYS A 72 3.86 -1.19 1.74
N ALA A 73 2.59 -1.52 1.98
CA ALA A 73 2.10 -2.88 1.84
C ALA A 73 2.05 -3.29 0.36
N SER A 74 1.96 -4.60 0.11
CA SER A 74 1.77 -5.13 -1.24
C SER A 74 0.49 -4.62 -1.90
N PRO A 75 0.49 -4.51 -3.25
CA PRO A 75 -0.72 -4.18 -3.99
C PRO A 75 -1.82 -5.20 -3.71
N CYS A 76 -3.07 -4.73 -3.75
CA CYS A 76 -4.21 -5.62 -3.62
C CYS A 76 -4.31 -6.49 -4.87
N LEU A 77 -4.28 -7.79 -4.69
CA LEU A 77 -4.66 -8.75 -5.73
C LEU A 77 -6.19 -8.71 -5.83
N GLU A 78 -6.71 -7.72 -6.53
CA GLU A 78 -8.09 -7.79 -7.03
C GLU A 78 -8.15 -9.07 -7.89
N LEU A 79 -9.17 -9.89 -7.69
CA LEU A 79 -9.40 -11.18 -8.38
C LEU A 79 -9.76 -10.99 -9.87
N GLY A 80 -9.02 -10.11 -10.57
CA GLY A 80 -9.29 -9.62 -11.92
C GLY A 80 -8.25 -8.64 -12.47
N SER A 81 -7.04 -8.52 -11.90
CA SER A 81 -5.95 -7.74 -12.54
C SER A 81 -5.19 -8.60 -13.56
N GLU A 82 -5.87 -9.00 -14.64
CA GLU A 82 -5.19 -9.47 -15.84
C GLU A 82 -4.40 -8.31 -16.48
N ARG A 83 -3.12 -8.61 -16.64
CA ARG A 83 -2.08 -7.74 -17.18
C ARG A 83 -2.29 -7.68 -18.69
N LEU A 84 -2.84 -6.58 -19.22
CA LEU A 84 -2.81 -6.28 -20.66
C LEU A 84 -1.61 -5.40 -20.99
#